data_AF-A0A7J4N606-F1
#
_entry.id   AF-A0A7J4N606-F1
#
_cell.length_a   1.000
_cell.length_b   1.000
_cell.length_c   1.000
_cell.angle_alpha   90.00
_cell.angle_beta   90.00
_cell.angle_gamma   90.00
#
_symmetry.space_group_name_H-M   'P 1'
#
loop_
_entity.id
_entity.type
_entity.pdbx_description
1 polymer ?
#
loop_
_entity_poly.entity_id
_entity_poly.type
_entity_poly.pdbx_seq_one_letter_code
_entity_poly.pdbx_strand_id
1 'polypeptide(L)'
;MTNVTIRGIDDQTYLKFSAQATLEGVPIGELTTRAMQAYLEKDQGKVYRIGNMEDIAINRNDLESLDGAVVLQDIERLTLMDDLDWPLVNERIRSIDNVEILVLPKGISKFQMLTKARNVEDIRTV
;
A
#
# COMPACT_ATOMS: atom_id res chain seq x y z
N MET A 1 7.98 -27.14 6.32
CA MET A 1 7.98 -27.19 4.84
C MET A 1 6.56 -27.50 4.41
N THR A 2 5.92 -26.61 3.65
CA THR A 2 4.52 -26.78 3.22
C THR A 2 4.52 -27.53 1.90
N ASN A 3 3.82 -28.66 1.84
CA ASN A 3 3.60 -29.37 0.58
C ASN A 3 2.44 -28.71 -0.17
N VAL A 4 2.69 -28.28 -1.40
CA VAL A 4 1.70 -27.61 -2.25
C VAL A 4 1.67 -28.26 -3.63
N THR A 5 0.47 -28.38 -4.20
CA THR A 5 0.27 -28.86 -5.57
C THR A 5 -0.30 -27.73 -6.39
N ILE A 6 0.43 -27.27 -7.40
CA ILE A 6 -0.01 -26.23 -8.33
C ILE A 6 -0.53 -26.92 -9.60
N ARG A 7 -1.76 -26.62 -10.01
CA ARG A 7 -2.41 -27.19 -11.20
C ARG A 7 -2.64 -26.12 -12.27
N GLY A 8 -2.66 -26.52 -13.54
CA GLY A 8 -2.99 -25.64 -14.67
C GLY A 8 -1.81 -24.89 -15.29
N ILE A 9 -0.58 -25.23 -14.92
CA ILE A 9 0.62 -24.75 -15.63
C ILE A 9 0.77 -25.58 -16.91
N ASP A 10 0.83 -24.94 -18.08
CA ASP A 10 1.09 -25.64 -19.34
C ASP A 10 2.56 -26.10 -19.44
N ASP A 11 2.80 -27.13 -20.25
CA ASP A 11 4.11 -27.77 -20.39
C ASP A 11 5.20 -26.79 -20.82
N GLN A 12 4.89 -25.85 -21.73
CA GLN A 12 5.91 -24.91 -22.22
C GLN A 12 6.32 -23.92 -21.13
N THR A 13 5.36 -23.41 -20.37
CA THR A 13 5.64 -22.51 -19.24
C THR A 13 6.43 -23.22 -18.16
N TYR A 14 6.02 -24.43 -17.78
CA TYR A 14 6.74 -25.22 -16.78
C TYR A 14 8.19 -25.49 -17.20
N LEU A 15 8.41 -25.92 -18.45
CA LEU A 15 9.75 -26.24 -18.96
C LEU A 15 10.66 -25.00 -18.96
N LYS A 16 10.17 -23.86 -19.44
CA LYS A 16 10.94 -22.60 -19.43
C LYS A 16 11.28 -22.15 -18.02
N PHE A 17 10.31 -22.23 -17.10
CA PHE A 17 10.49 -21.79 -15.72
C PHE A 17 11.43 -22.70 -14.93
N SER A 18 11.35 -24.02 -15.15
CA SER A 18 12.26 -25.02 -14.59
C SER A 18 13.70 -24.83 -15.10
N ALA A 19 13.86 -24.60 -16.41
CA ALA A 19 15.16 -24.28 -17.00
C ALA A 19 15.75 -23.00 -16.39
N GLN A 20 14.94 -21.96 -16.20
CA GLN A 20 15.36 -20.71 -15.57
C GLN A 20 15.86 -20.93 -14.14
N ALA A 21 15.13 -21.69 -13.32
CA ALA A 21 15.56 -22.01 -11.96
C ALA A 21 16.91 -22.75 -11.94
N THR A 22 17.11 -23.66 -12.90
CA THR A 22 18.37 -24.40 -13.07
C THR A 22 19.52 -23.46 -13.44
N LEU A 23 19.30 -22.52 -14.36
CA LEU A 23 20.28 -21.52 -14.76
C LEU A 23 20.67 -20.59 -13.59
N GLU A 24 19.72 -20.27 -12.72
CA GLU A 24 19.94 -19.45 -11.52
C GLU A 24 20.51 -20.24 -10.33
N GLY A 25 20.64 -21.56 -10.45
CA GLY A 25 21.18 -22.43 -9.39
C GLY A 25 20.27 -22.54 -8.17
N VAL A 26 18.97 -22.32 -8.32
CA VAL A 26 17.99 -22.38 -7.23
C VAL A 26 16.95 -23.48 -7.45
N PRO A 27 16.36 -24.06 -6.38
CA PRO A 27 15.23 -24.97 -6.54
C PRO A 27 14.04 -24.28 -7.23
N ILE A 28 13.32 -25.00 -8.08
CA ILE A 28 12.15 -24.45 -8.79
C ILE A 28 11.09 -23.86 -7.84
N GLY A 29 10.92 -24.46 -6.65
CA GLY A 29 10.01 -23.96 -5.62
C GLY A 29 10.43 -22.59 -5.05
N GLU A 30 11.72 -22.31 -4.99
CA GLU A 30 12.24 -21.01 -4.56
C GLU A 30 11.97 -19.94 -5.62
N LEU A 31 12.29 -20.22 -6.88
CA LEU A 31 11.97 -19.30 -7.98
C LEU A 31 10.44 -19.07 -8.10
N THR A 32 9.65 -20.12 -7.88
CA THR A 32 8.18 -20.04 -7.84
C THR A 32 7.72 -19.09 -6.73
N THR A 33 8.30 -19.19 -5.54
CA THR A 33 7.96 -18.32 -4.40
C THR A 33 8.30 -16.86 -4.71
N ARG A 34 9.48 -16.59 -5.27
CA ARG A 34 9.88 -15.23 -5.70
C ARG A 34 8.94 -14.68 -6.76
N ALA A 35 8.56 -15.48 -7.74
CA ALA A 35 7.62 -15.07 -8.79
C ALA A 35 6.22 -14.78 -8.23
N MET A 36 5.73 -15.59 -7.29
CA MET A 36 4.47 -15.34 -6.60
C MET A 36 4.53 -14.05 -5.78
N GLN A 37 5.63 -13.80 -5.05
CA GLN A 37 5.83 -12.55 -4.32
C GLN A 37 5.82 -11.34 -5.26
N ALA A 38 6.60 -11.38 -6.33
CA ALA A 38 6.64 -10.31 -7.32
C ALA A 38 5.27 -10.07 -7.97
N TYR A 39 4.51 -11.14 -8.23
CA TYR A 39 3.14 -11.04 -8.75
C TYR A 39 2.19 -10.37 -7.74
N LEU A 40 2.25 -10.76 -6.47
CA LEU A 40 1.43 -10.18 -5.40
C LEU A 40 1.82 -8.74 -5.07
N GLU A 41 3.09 -8.38 -5.19
CA GLU A 41 3.58 -7.01 -5.05
C GLU A 41 3.16 -6.13 -6.22
N LYS A 42 3.11 -6.70 -7.43
CA LYS A 42 2.60 -6.02 -8.63
C LYS A 42 1.12 -5.65 -8.49
N ASP A 43 0.36 -6.38 -7.69
CA ASP A 43 -1.08 -6.16 -7.45
C ASP A 43 -1.36 -5.14 -6.31
N GLN A 44 -0.33 -4.59 -5.66
CA GLN A 44 -0.50 -3.54 -4.64
C GLN A 44 -0.69 -2.11 -5.22
N GLY A 45 -0.89 -1.99 -6.53
CA GLY A 45 -1.05 -0.71 -7.23
C GLY A 45 0.22 0.16 -7.19
N LYS A 46 0.23 1.24 -7.97
CA LYS A 46 1.28 2.27 -7.82
C LYS A 46 1.17 2.89 -6.42
N VAL A 47 2.30 3.18 -5.80
CA VAL A 47 2.35 3.88 -4.52
C VAL A 47 3.03 5.22 -4.72
N TYR A 48 2.29 6.28 -4.48
CA TYR A 48 2.77 7.67 -4.53
C TYR A 48 3.22 8.10 -3.14
N ARG A 49 4.35 8.79 -3.04
CA ARG A 49 4.80 9.39 -1.77
C ARG A 49 4.62 10.89 -1.85
N ILE A 50 3.83 11.44 -0.93
CA ILE A 50 3.52 12.87 -0.84
C ILE A 50 3.97 13.32 0.55
N GLY A 51 4.80 14.36 0.62
CA GLY A 51 5.43 14.72 1.89
C GLY A 51 6.44 15.84 1.82
N ASN A 52 7.16 16.06 2.93
CA ASN A 52 8.13 17.13 3.13
C ASN A 52 7.50 18.53 3.02
N MET A 53 6.47 18.78 3.82
CA MET A 53 5.73 20.05 3.81
C MET A 53 5.20 20.42 5.18
N GLU A 54 5.02 21.72 5.41
CA GLU A 54 4.50 22.25 6.67
C GLU A 54 2.99 21.95 6.83
N ASP A 55 2.18 22.31 5.84
CA ASP A 55 0.72 22.16 5.92
C ASP A 55 0.15 21.67 4.58
N ILE A 56 -0.75 20.69 4.65
CA ILE A 56 -1.57 20.27 3.52
C ILE A 56 -2.96 19.83 3.97
N ALA A 57 -3.96 20.26 3.20
CA ALA A 57 -5.30 19.72 3.25
C ALA A 57 -5.56 18.88 1.99
N ILE A 58 -6.04 17.65 2.16
CA ILE A 58 -6.40 16.76 1.07
C ILE A 58 -7.88 16.44 1.07
N ASN A 59 -8.45 16.40 -0.12
CA ASN A 59 -9.85 16.08 -0.40
C ASN A 59 -9.98 14.82 -1.26
N ARG A 60 -11.21 14.47 -1.63
CA ARG A 60 -11.49 13.31 -2.49
C ARG A 60 -10.82 13.39 -3.85
N ASN A 61 -10.90 14.56 -4.50
CA ASN A 61 -10.34 14.77 -5.82
C ASN A 61 -8.81 14.58 -5.81
N ASP A 62 -8.12 14.97 -4.74
CA ASP A 62 -6.68 14.75 -4.61
C ASP A 62 -6.33 13.25 -4.61
N LEU A 63 -7.06 12.44 -3.84
CA LEU A 63 -6.84 10.98 -3.78
C LEU A 63 -7.25 10.26 -5.08
N GLU A 64 -8.33 10.71 -5.72
CA GLU A 64 -8.84 10.12 -6.96
C GLU A 64 -8.04 10.54 -8.21
N SER A 65 -7.27 11.63 -8.14
CA SER A 65 -6.40 12.10 -9.23
C SER A 65 -5.25 11.16 -9.57
N LEU A 66 -4.94 10.20 -8.68
CA LEU A 66 -3.87 9.22 -8.82
C LEU A 66 -4.43 7.82 -9.11
N ASP A 67 -3.71 7.05 -9.93
CA ASP A 67 -4.06 5.65 -10.27
C ASP A 67 -3.43 4.65 -9.28
N GLY A 68 -3.32 5.04 -8.01
CA GLY A 68 -2.65 4.26 -6.98
C GLY A 68 -2.87 4.78 -5.57
N ALA A 69 -2.30 4.08 -4.59
CA ALA A 69 -2.37 4.46 -3.19
C ALA A 69 -1.31 5.51 -2.84
N VAL A 70 -1.53 6.26 -1.78
CA VAL A 70 -0.62 7.31 -1.29
C VAL A 70 -0.01 6.93 0.06
N VAL A 71 1.25 7.28 0.24
CA VAL A 71 1.93 7.38 1.52
C VAL A 71 2.13 8.86 1.80
N LEU A 72 1.50 9.34 2.87
CA LEU A 72 1.60 10.73 3.34
C LEU A 72 2.69 10.76 4.41
N GLN A 73 3.77 11.52 4.22
CA GLN A 73 4.91 11.45 5.14
C GLN A 73 5.60 12.78 5.41
N ASP A 74 6.17 12.93 6.60
CA ASP A 74 7.00 14.08 6.97
C ASP A 74 6.23 15.40 6.76
N ILE A 75 5.09 15.53 7.47
CA ILE A 75 4.15 16.66 7.37
C ILE A 75 3.88 17.23 8.76
N GLU A 76 4.04 18.53 8.99
CA GLU A 76 3.72 19.11 10.31
C GLU A 76 2.19 19.09 10.55
N ARG A 77 1.39 19.50 9.57
CA ARG A 77 -0.07 19.44 9.63
C ARG A 77 -0.69 18.78 8.39
N LEU A 78 -1.37 17.66 8.59
CA LEU A 78 -2.17 16.99 7.56
C LEU A 78 -3.66 17.09 7.91
N THR A 79 -4.43 17.73 7.04
CA THR A 79 -5.89 17.84 7.17
C THR A 79 -6.58 16.95 6.15
N LEU A 80 -7.38 16.01 6.62
CA LEU A 80 -8.32 15.23 5.81
C LEU A 80 -9.65 15.99 5.76
N MET A 81 -10.10 16.40 4.57
CA MET A 81 -11.31 17.21 4.39
C MET A 81 -12.60 16.39 4.55
N ASP A 82 -13.72 17.09 4.81
CA ASP A 82 -15.03 16.49 5.15
C ASP A 82 -15.67 15.64 4.03
N ASP A 83 -15.17 15.71 2.81
CA ASP A 83 -15.62 14.90 1.67
C ASP A 83 -14.97 13.51 1.60
N LEU A 84 -14.06 13.21 2.53
CA LEU A 84 -13.39 11.91 2.67
C LEU A 84 -14.18 10.96 3.59
N ASP A 85 -14.51 9.79 3.06
CA ASP A 85 -15.10 8.69 3.81
C ASP A 85 -14.07 7.59 4.11
N TRP A 86 -14.38 6.73 5.10
CA TRP A 86 -13.46 5.64 5.48
C TRP A 86 -13.17 4.65 4.34
N PRO A 87 -14.14 4.20 3.53
CA PRO A 87 -13.85 3.33 2.38
C PRO A 87 -12.77 3.89 1.45
N LEU A 88 -12.90 5.16 1.03
CA LEU A 88 -11.92 5.80 0.16
C LEU A 88 -10.56 5.92 0.85
N VAL A 89 -10.53 6.39 2.10
CA VAL A 89 -9.28 6.53 2.87
C VAL A 89 -8.58 5.17 3.05
N ASN A 90 -9.32 4.12 3.37
CA ASN A 90 -8.75 2.80 3.60
C ASN A 90 -8.19 2.17 2.33
N GLU A 91 -8.81 2.44 1.18
CA GLU A 91 -8.34 2.00 -0.13
C GLU A 91 -7.14 2.82 -0.60
N ARG A 92 -7.24 4.15 -0.58
CA ARG A 92 -6.28 5.05 -1.23
C ARG A 92 -5.13 5.47 -0.33
N ILE A 93 -5.27 5.50 0.99
CA ILE A 93 -4.16 5.82 1.89
C ILE A 93 -3.52 4.52 2.37
N ARG A 94 -2.29 4.28 1.90
CA ARG A 94 -1.48 3.13 2.32
C ARG A 94 -0.93 3.35 3.72
N SER A 95 -0.36 4.53 3.99
CA SER A 95 0.08 4.92 5.32
C SER A 95 0.21 6.43 5.49
N ILE A 96 0.16 6.86 6.75
CA ILE A 96 0.51 8.20 7.19
C ILE A 96 1.68 8.04 8.16
N ASP A 97 2.81 8.69 7.88
CA ASP A 97 4.08 8.47 8.58
C ASP A 97 4.68 9.81 9.01
N ASN A 98 5.10 9.95 10.28
CA ASN A 98 5.76 11.17 10.78
C ASN A 98 4.91 12.44 10.53
N VAL A 99 3.79 12.54 11.24
CA VAL A 99 2.90 13.72 11.16
C VAL A 99 2.72 14.32 12.54
N GLU A 100 3.00 15.61 12.73
CA GLU A 100 2.81 16.22 14.06
C GLU A 100 1.31 16.35 14.38
N ILE A 101 0.52 16.92 13.48
CA ILE A 101 -0.91 17.15 13.68
C ILE A 101 -1.71 16.54 12.53
N LEU A 102 -2.49 15.50 12.84
CA LEU A 102 -3.45 14.90 11.92
C LEU A 102 -4.88 15.36 12.26
N VAL A 103 -5.51 16.09 11.35
CA VAL A 103 -6.89 16.59 11.49
C VAL A 103 -7.84 15.71 10.68
N LEU A 104 -8.80 15.09 11.35
CA LEU A 104 -9.76 14.15 10.77
C LEU A 104 -11.12 14.80 10.51
N PRO A 105 -11.81 14.42 9.42
CA PRO A 105 -13.16 14.89 9.12
C PRO A 105 -14.19 14.24 10.03
N LYS A 106 -15.40 14.81 10.04
CA LYS A 106 -16.54 14.21 10.74
C LYS A 106 -16.92 12.90 10.07
N GLY A 107 -16.87 11.80 10.84
CA GLY A 107 -17.30 10.48 10.39
C GLY A 107 -16.17 9.45 10.21
N ILE A 108 -14.91 9.86 10.29
CA ILE A 108 -13.77 8.93 10.39
C ILE A 108 -13.34 8.81 11.85
N SER A 109 -13.38 7.59 12.38
CA SER A 109 -12.95 7.31 13.75
C SER A 109 -11.43 7.39 13.88
N LYS A 110 -10.94 7.93 15.02
CA LYS A 110 -9.51 7.93 15.36
C LYS A 110 -8.90 6.52 15.30
N PHE A 111 -9.63 5.49 15.72
CA PHE A 111 -9.14 4.11 15.68
C PHE A 111 -8.97 3.59 14.26
N GLN A 112 -9.90 3.92 13.36
CA GLN A 112 -9.77 3.57 11.94
C GLN A 112 -8.50 4.20 11.38
N MET A 113 -8.29 5.50 11.64
CA MET A 113 -7.10 6.19 11.18
C MET A 113 -5.80 5.61 11.76
N LEU A 114 -5.78 5.28 13.05
CA LEU A 114 -4.61 4.70 13.70
C LEU A 114 -4.18 3.35 13.13
N THR A 115 -5.05 2.64 12.37
CA THR A 115 -4.62 1.44 11.63
C THR A 115 -3.70 1.74 10.44
N LYS A 116 -3.65 3.00 9.98
CA LYS A 116 -2.86 3.49 8.85
C LYS A 116 -1.74 4.45 9.26
N ALA A 117 -1.84 5.03 10.44
CA ALA A 117 -0.94 6.07 10.93
C ALA A 117 0.20 5.50 11.79
N ARG A 118 1.43 6.02 11.60
CA ARG A 118 2.62 5.72 12.38
C ARG A 118 3.34 7.03 12.72
N ASN A 119 3.81 7.16 13.96
CA ASN A 119 4.48 8.37 14.46
C ASN A 119 3.63 9.64 14.23
N VAL A 120 2.42 9.65 14.81
CA VAL A 120 1.57 10.84 14.84
C VAL A 120 1.56 11.41 16.25
N GLU A 121 1.89 12.70 16.41
CA GLU A 121 1.99 13.32 17.73
C GLU A 121 0.63 13.71 18.31
N ASP A 122 -0.25 14.30 17.50
CA ASP A 122 -1.58 14.76 17.88
C ASP A 122 -2.64 14.43 16.82
N ILE A 123 -3.82 14.00 17.27
CA ILE A 123 -4.98 13.70 16.40
C ILE A 123 -6.19 14.53 16.83
N ARG A 124 -6.62 15.42 15.92
CA ARG A 124 -7.75 16.33 16.10
C ARG A 124 -8.91 15.93 15.19
N THR A 125 -10.09 16.44 15.52
CA THR A 125 -11.31 16.29 14.73
C THR A 125 -11.89 17.68 14.49
N VAL A 126 -12.30 17.96 13.26
CA VAL A 126 -13.06 19.17 12.88
C VAL A 126 -14.56 19.03 13.18
#